data_AF-A0A4U5UB00-F1
#
_entry.id   AF-A0A4U5UB00-F1
#
_cell.length_a   1.000
_cell.length_b   1.000
_cell.length_c   1.000
_cell.angle_alpha   90.00
_cell.angle_beta   90.00
_cell.angle_gamma   90.00
#
_symmetry.space_group_name_H-M   'P 1'
#
loop_
_entity.id
_entity.type
_entity.pdbx_description
1 polymer ?
#
loop_
_entity_poly.entity_id
_entity_poly.type
_entity_poly.pdbx_seq_one_letter_code
_entity_poly.pdbx_strand_id
1 'polypeptide(L)'
;MVQNVILVFFRRRLSQRPAVEELESRNILKQRNDQTEQEERREIKQRLNRKLNQRPTVDELRDRKILIRFSDYVEVAKAQDYDRRADKPWTRLSAADKAAIRKELNEFKSNEMEVHSSSKHLTSEDLARSLPASCPTVSGCPGICVRRTLEAMSLEMEPPVDGDACSELHFYSEEHDLNPHFALSEEQEESRGENVHVTESTSPTPVSVVTSPSCV
;
A
#
# COMPACT_ATOMS: atom_id res chain seq x y z
N MET A 1 22.55 64.97 17.52
CA MET A 1 21.79 64.13 16.55
C MET A 1 22.43 62.74 16.35
N VAL A 2 23.75 62.63 16.19
CA VAL A 2 24.45 61.34 15.98
C VAL A 2 24.32 60.31 17.11
N GLN A 3 24.30 60.72 18.38
CA GLN A 3 24.15 59.80 19.52
C GLN A 3 22.81 59.04 19.49
N ASN A 4 21.71 59.68 19.07
CA ASN A 4 20.40 59.05 18.98
C ASN A 4 20.31 58.01 17.85
N VAL A 5 21.01 58.23 16.73
CA VAL A 5 21.02 57.28 15.59
C VAL A 5 21.74 55.99 15.98
N ILE A 6 22.88 56.11 16.66
CA ILE A 6 23.66 54.96 17.15
C ILE A 6 22.83 54.17 18.19
N LEU A 7 22.16 54.87 19.10
CA LEU A 7 21.32 54.25 20.14
C LEU A 7 20.14 53.47 19.54
N VAL A 8 19.48 54.04 18.52
CA VAL A 8 18.37 53.38 17.79
C VAL A 8 18.85 52.15 17.02
N PHE A 9 20.02 52.22 16.38
CA PHE A 9 20.62 51.10 15.67
C PHE A 9 20.93 49.92 16.59
N PHE A 10 21.59 50.17 17.73
CA PHE A 10 21.89 49.14 18.71
C PHE A 10 20.64 48.54 19.33
N ARG A 11 19.61 49.35 19.64
CA ARG A 11 18.31 48.84 20.13
C ARG A 11 17.68 47.83 19.18
N ARG A 12 17.67 48.12 17.88
CA ARG A 12 17.10 47.23 16.85
C ARG A 12 17.92 45.95 16.67
N ARG A 13 19.26 46.03 16.77
CA ARG A 13 20.14 44.85 16.68
C ARG A 13 20.01 43.93 17.89
N LEU A 14 19.88 44.50 19.09
CA LEU A 14 19.72 43.73 20.32
C LEU A 14 18.35 43.07 20.41
N SER A 15 17.29 43.72 19.92
CA SER A 15 15.94 43.11 19.86
C SER A 15 15.83 41.94 18.88
N GLN A 16 16.74 41.86 17.90
CA GLN A 16 16.77 40.80 16.89
C GLN A 16 17.90 39.80 17.14
N ARG A 17 18.53 39.82 18.32
CA ARG A 17 19.66 38.95 18.63
C ARG A 17 19.20 37.49 18.66
N PRO A 18 19.73 36.60 17.80
CA PRO A 18 19.41 35.18 17.81
C PRO A 18 19.79 34.52 19.13
N ALA A 19 19.08 33.46 19.51
CA ALA A 19 19.43 32.65 20.65
C ALA A 19 20.73 31.87 20.37
N VAL A 20 21.44 31.50 21.44
CA VAL A 20 22.72 30.77 21.35
C VAL A 20 22.52 29.40 20.67
N GLU A 21 21.47 28.68 21.03
CA GLU A 21 21.10 27.39 20.43
C GLU A 21 20.79 27.49 18.92
N GLU A 22 20.21 28.61 18.48
CA GLU A 22 19.90 28.86 17.06
C GLU A 22 21.19 29.06 16.25
N LEU A 23 22.18 29.75 16.83
CA LEU A 23 23.50 29.93 16.21
C LEU A 23 24.28 28.62 16.13
N GLU A 24 24.13 27.73 17.11
CA GLU A 24 24.73 26.40 17.11
C GLU A 24 24.12 25.46 16.08
N SER A 25 22.78 25.47 15.98
CA SER A 25 22.02 24.74 14.96
C SER A 25 22.41 25.18 13.54
N ARG A 26 22.67 26.48 13.37
CA ARG A 26 23.19 27.05 12.12
C ARG A 26 24.69 26.87 11.91
N ASN A 27 25.37 26.19 12.84
CA ASN A 27 26.81 25.92 12.77
C ASN A 27 27.70 27.19 12.86
N ILE A 28 27.13 28.33 13.27
CA ILE A 28 27.82 29.64 13.38
C ILE A 28 28.61 29.69 14.69
N LEU A 29 28.04 29.17 15.78
CA LEU A 29 28.73 29.01 17.05
C LEU A 29 29.03 27.53 17.28
N LYS A 30 30.26 27.19 17.64
CA LYS A 30 30.70 25.82 17.93
C LYS A 30 30.94 25.69 19.43
N GLN A 31 30.22 24.78 20.09
CA GLN A 31 30.43 24.47 21.51
C GLN A 31 31.60 23.51 21.77
N ARG A 32 32.08 22.79 20.74
CA ARG A 32 33.02 21.67 20.89
C ARG A 32 34.48 22.13 20.83
N ASN A 33 35.34 21.46 21.62
CA ASN A 33 36.79 21.59 21.52
C ASN A 33 37.29 21.13 20.14
N ASP A 34 38.26 21.85 19.57
CA ASP A 34 38.87 21.54 18.27
C ASP A 34 39.38 20.09 18.19
N GLN A 35 39.86 19.55 19.31
CA GLN A 35 40.35 18.17 19.39
C GLN A 35 39.23 17.13 19.24
N THR A 36 38.05 17.38 19.83
CA THR A 36 36.89 16.51 19.70
C THR A 36 36.34 16.53 18.28
N GLU A 37 36.28 17.70 17.63
CA GLU A 37 35.85 17.80 16.23
C GLU A 37 36.82 17.10 15.27
N GLN A 38 38.14 17.16 15.55
CA GLN A 38 39.13 16.41 14.79
C GLN A 38 38.99 14.89 14.97
N GLU A 39 38.67 14.42 16.17
CA GLU A 39 38.38 13.02 16.44
C GLU A 39 37.10 12.55 15.73
N GLU A 40 36.00 13.30 15.83
CA GLU A 40 34.75 13.04 15.10
C GLU A 40 34.99 13.00 13.58
N ARG A 41 35.76 13.95 13.05
CA ARG A 41 36.14 13.95 11.62
C ARG A 41 36.96 12.73 11.23
N ARG A 42 37.91 12.30 12.07
CA ARG A 42 38.71 11.09 11.82
C ARG A 42 37.83 9.85 11.84
N GLU A 43 36.93 9.73 12.81
CA GLU A 43 36.01 8.60 12.92
C GLU A 43 35.03 8.54 11.74
N ILE A 44 34.43 9.67 11.36
CA ILE A 44 33.55 9.75 10.18
C ILE A 44 34.30 9.32 8.92
N LYS A 45 35.54 9.81 8.74
CA LYS A 45 36.39 9.44 7.60
C LYS A 45 36.71 7.96 7.58
N GLN A 46 37.07 7.39 8.73
CA GLN A 46 37.38 5.96 8.85
C GLN A 46 36.14 5.10 8.59
N ARG A 47 35.00 5.45 9.17
CA ARG A 47 33.71 4.76 8.96
C ARG A 47 33.28 4.80 7.49
N LEU A 48 33.42 5.96 6.85
CA LEU A 48 33.13 6.13 5.43
C LEU A 48 34.04 5.25 4.58
N ASN A 49 35.35 5.26 4.83
CA ASN A 49 36.30 4.45 4.08
C ASN A 49 35.96 2.95 4.17
N ARG A 50 35.62 2.46 5.37
CA ARG A 50 35.14 1.08 5.56
C ARG A 50 33.90 0.76 4.73
N LYS A 51 32.90 1.66 4.71
CA LYS A 51 31.67 1.48 3.92
C LYS A 51 31.94 1.47 2.42
N LEU A 52 32.84 2.33 1.94
CA LEU A 52 33.20 2.40 0.52
C LEU A 52 33.97 1.16 0.06
N ASN A 53 34.85 0.61 0.89
CA ASN A 53 35.60 -0.61 0.57
C ASN A 53 34.71 -1.87 0.55
N GLN A 54 33.62 -1.87 1.32
CA GLN A 54 32.66 -2.98 1.38
C GLN A 54 31.46 -2.75 0.46
N ARG A 55 31.60 -1.89 -0.56
CA ARG A 55 30.52 -1.60 -1.49
C ARG A 55 30.29 -2.83 -2.39
N PRO A 56 29.08 -3.42 -2.38
CA PRO A 56 28.77 -4.57 -3.23
C PRO A 56 28.81 -4.17 -4.71
N THR A 57 29.16 -5.13 -5.56
CA THR A 57 29.15 -4.94 -7.01
C THR A 57 27.72 -4.87 -7.56
N VAL A 58 27.56 -4.32 -8.76
CA VAL A 58 26.25 -4.23 -9.42
C VAL A 58 25.66 -5.63 -9.66
N ASP A 59 26.51 -6.59 -10.00
CA ASP A 59 26.09 -7.97 -10.28
C ASP A 59 25.64 -8.68 -9.00
N GLU A 60 26.33 -8.49 -7.86
CA GLU A 60 25.86 -9.00 -6.55
C GLU A 60 24.48 -8.46 -6.15
N LEU A 61 24.19 -7.19 -6.48
CA LEU A 61 22.89 -6.58 -6.20
C LEU A 61 21.79 -7.11 -7.13
N ARG A 62 22.13 -7.52 -8.37
CA ARG A 62 21.22 -8.22 -9.29
C ARG A 62 20.93 -9.64 -8.81
N ASP A 63 21.96 -10.37 -8.38
CA ASP A 63 21.83 -11.73 -7.83
C ASP A 63 20.95 -11.78 -6.58
N ARG A 64 21.10 -10.76 -5.71
CA ARG A 64 20.23 -10.57 -4.53
C ARG A 64 18.84 -10.03 -4.87
N LYS A 65 18.53 -9.81 -6.15
CA LYS A 65 17.26 -9.25 -6.64
C LYS A 65 16.91 -7.90 -5.98
N ILE A 66 17.93 -7.10 -5.66
CA ILE A 66 17.75 -5.73 -5.17
C ILE A 66 17.62 -4.78 -6.35
N LEU A 67 18.37 -5.04 -7.43
CA LEU A 67 18.25 -4.33 -8.70
C LEU A 67 17.38 -5.15 -9.68
N ILE A 68 16.15 -5.45 -9.29
CA ILE A 68 15.17 -5.99 -10.25
C ILE A 68 14.85 -4.87 -11.25
N ARG A 69 15.14 -5.10 -12.52
CA ARG A 69 14.69 -4.22 -13.59
C ARG A 69 13.30 -4.65 -14.01
N PHE A 70 12.36 -3.72 -13.99
CA PHE A 70 11.08 -3.88 -14.65
C PHE A 70 11.26 -3.51 -16.13
N SER A 71 10.53 -4.20 -17.02
CA SER A 71 10.44 -3.77 -18.41
C SER A 71 9.67 -2.46 -18.45
N ASP A 72 10.20 -1.45 -19.13
CA ASP A 72 9.49 -0.19 -19.37
C ASP A 72 8.38 -0.36 -20.42
N TYR A 73 8.44 -1.45 -21.18
CA TYR A 73 7.46 -1.79 -22.20
C TYR A 73 6.46 -2.80 -21.67
N VAL A 74 5.18 -2.45 -21.77
CA VAL A 74 4.04 -3.31 -21.45
C VAL A 74 3.28 -3.57 -22.75
N GLU A 75 3.11 -4.84 -23.08
CA GLU A 75 2.30 -5.24 -24.24
C GLU A 75 0.81 -5.10 -23.90
N VAL A 76 0.08 -4.35 -24.72
CA VAL A 76 -1.36 -4.16 -24.57
C VAL A 76 -2.07 -4.86 -25.71
N ALA A 77 -2.87 -5.87 -25.40
CA ALA A 77 -3.76 -6.53 -26.33
C ALA A 77 -5.20 -6.07 -26.09
N LYS A 78 -6.02 -6.04 -27.15
CA LYS A 78 -7.44 -5.75 -27.02
C LYS A 78 -8.13 -6.89 -26.27
N ALA A 79 -8.85 -6.55 -25.20
CA ALA A 79 -9.73 -7.49 -24.54
C ALA A 79 -10.96 -7.76 -25.42
N GLN A 80 -11.58 -8.93 -25.22
CA GLN A 80 -12.85 -9.27 -25.86
C GLN A 80 -13.95 -8.31 -25.37
N ASP A 81 -14.71 -7.75 -26.30
CA ASP A 81 -15.81 -6.80 -26.04
C ASP A 81 -17.16 -7.54 -26.00
N TYR A 82 -17.44 -8.15 -24.85
CA TYR A 82 -18.72 -8.80 -24.57
C TYR A 82 -19.18 -8.44 -23.17
N ASP A 83 -20.49 -8.52 -22.95
CA ASP A 83 -21.11 -8.25 -21.65
C ASP A 83 -20.71 -9.34 -20.63
N ARG A 84 -19.93 -8.93 -19.62
CA ARG A 84 -19.48 -9.76 -18.50
C ARG A 84 -20.38 -9.63 -17.27
N ARG A 85 -21.52 -8.94 -17.37
CA ARG A 85 -22.45 -8.78 -16.25
C ARG A 85 -23.09 -10.11 -15.91
N ALA A 86 -23.08 -10.42 -14.62
CA ALA A 86 -23.77 -11.56 -14.03
C ALA A 86 -24.62 -11.05 -12.85
N ASP A 87 -25.75 -11.72 -12.58
CA ASP A 87 -26.52 -11.43 -11.36
C ASP A 87 -25.66 -11.72 -10.13
N LYS A 88 -25.91 -10.95 -9.07
CA LYS A 88 -25.18 -11.02 -7.80
C LYS A 88 -26.12 -11.56 -6.73
N PRO A 89 -26.52 -12.84 -6.76
CA PRO A 89 -27.58 -13.39 -5.89
C PRO A 89 -27.27 -13.23 -4.40
N TRP A 90 -25.99 -13.18 -4.03
CA TRP A 90 -25.53 -12.95 -2.65
C TRP A 90 -25.98 -11.60 -2.06
N THR A 91 -26.34 -10.62 -2.88
CA THR A 91 -26.85 -9.32 -2.43
C THR A 91 -28.28 -9.37 -1.90
N ARG A 92 -29.08 -10.36 -2.33
CA ARG A 92 -30.50 -10.48 -1.97
C ARG A 92 -30.76 -11.50 -0.84
N LEU A 93 -29.72 -11.92 -0.12
CA LEU A 93 -29.83 -12.90 0.96
C LEU A 93 -30.41 -12.28 2.25
N SER A 94 -31.52 -12.83 2.74
CA SER A 94 -32.11 -12.43 4.03
C SER A 94 -31.30 -12.95 5.22
N ALA A 95 -31.58 -12.44 6.43
CA ALA A 95 -30.95 -12.94 7.65
C ALA A 95 -31.26 -14.43 7.91
N ALA A 96 -32.46 -14.89 7.52
CA ALA A 96 -32.86 -16.28 7.60
C ALA A 96 -32.09 -17.15 6.61
N ASP A 97 -31.95 -16.71 5.35
CA ASP A 97 -31.19 -17.44 4.32
C ASP A 97 -29.73 -17.60 4.74
N LYS A 98 -29.11 -16.53 5.26
CA LYS A 98 -27.75 -16.59 5.78
C LYS A 98 -27.62 -17.57 6.95
N ALA A 99 -28.63 -17.68 7.81
CA ALA A 99 -28.63 -18.63 8.92
C ALA A 99 -28.77 -20.07 8.44
N ALA A 100 -29.64 -20.32 7.45
CA ALA A 100 -29.79 -21.63 6.81
C ALA A 100 -28.48 -22.06 6.13
N ILE A 101 -27.87 -21.17 5.33
CA ILE A 101 -26.60 -21.42 4.64
C ILE A 101 -25.47 -21.73 5.63
N ARG A 102 -25.38 -21.00 6.75
CA ARG A 102 -24.37 -21.32 7.80
C ARG A 102 -24.57 -22.71 8.39
N LYS A 103 -25.82 -23.10 8.66
CA LYS A 103 -26.15 -24.42 9.22
C LYS A 103 -25.77 -25.53 8.23
N GLU A 104 -26.20 -25.39 6.98
CA GLU A 104 -25.90 -26.34 5.90
C GLU A 104 -24.39 -26.49 5.67
N LEU A 105 -23.66 -25.38 5.61
CA LEU A 105 -22.21 -25.41 5.42
C LEU A 105 -21.47 -26.04 6.61
N ASN A 106 -21.89 -25.78 7.85
CA ASN A 106 -21.27 -26.42 9.01
C ASN A 106 -21.53 -27.93 9.06
N GLU A 107 -22.74 -28.36 8.68
CA GLU A 107 -23.10 -29.78 8.58
C GLU A 107 -22.31 -30.48 7.46
N PHE A 108 -22.20 -29.86 6.29
CA PHE A 108 -21.40 -30.37 5.19
C PHE A 108 -19.91 -30.48 5.56
N LYS A 109 -19.32 -29.42 6.13
CA LYS A 109 -17.89 -29.38 6.47
C LYS A 109 -17.49 -30.38 7.56
N SER A 110 -18.40 -30.69 8.49
CA SER A 110 -18.12 -31.60 9.61
C SER A 110 -18.40 -33.07 9.28
N ASN A 111 -19.38 -33.34 8.43
CA ASN A 111 -19.86 -34.71 8.18
C ASN A 111 -19.49 -35.28 6.80
N GLU A 112 -19.44 -34.45 5.76
CA GLU A 112 -19.28 -34.91 4.36
C GLU A 112 -17.94 -34.50 3.73
N MET A 113 -17.42 -33.32 4.07
CA MET A 113 -16.19 -32.81 3.49
C MET A 113 -14.97 -33.57 4.02
N GLU A 114 -14.29 -34.31 3.13
CA GLU A 114 -13.06 -35.01 3.50
C GLU A 114 -11.90 -34.04 3.71
N VAL A 115 -11.31 -34.07 4.91
CA VAL A 115 -10.15 -33.26 5.28
C VAL A 115 -9.12 -34.13 5.97
N HIS A 116 -7.85 -34.00 5.54
CA HIS A 116 -6.74 -34.70 6.16
C HIS A 116 -6.65 -34.38 7.65
N SER A 117 -6.37 -35.37 8.49
CA SER A 117 -6.39 -35.26 9.96
C SER A 117 -5.58 -34.08 10.50
N SER A 118 -4.40 -33.81 9.93
CA SER A 118 -3.52 -32.70 10.33
C SER A 118 -4.06 -31.32 9.96
N SER A 119 -4.94 -31.22 8.96
CA SER A 119 -5.48 -29.95 8.43
C SER A 119 -6.90 -29.65 8.90
N LYS A 120 -7.50 -30.53 9.71
CA LYS A 120 -8.87 -30.33 10.24
C LYS A 120 -9.04 -29.03 11.01
N HIS A 121 -7.99 -28.52 11.66
CA HIS A 121 -8.04 -27.23 12.36
C HIS A 121 -8.17 -26.00 11.42
N LEU A 122 -7.99 -26.18 10.10
CA LEU A 122 -8.15 -25.14 9.09
C LEU A 122 -9.57 -25.09 8.51
N THR A 123 -10.45 -26.04 8.87
CA THR A 123 -11.84 -25.98 8.45
C THR A 123 -12.52 -24.82 9.16
N SER A 124 -12.84 -23.77 8.40
CA SER A 124 -13.56 -22.61 8.90
C SER A 124 -14.99 -23.04 9.27
N GLU A 125 -15.19 -23.35 10.55
CA GLU A 125 -16.49 -23.51 11.18
C GLU A 125 -16.86 -22.19 11.85
N ASP A 126 -18.02 -21.63 11.49
CA ASP A 126 -18.56 -20.43 12.14
C ASP A 126 -19.13 -20.80 13.51
N LEU A 127 -18.25 -21.10 14.48
CA LEU A 127 -18.58 -21.34 15.88
C LEU A 127 -18.83 -20.04 16.67
N ALA A 128 -19.08 -18.92 16.00
CA ALA A 128 -19.42 -17.65 16.63
C ALA A 128 -20.89 -17.64 17.11
N ARG A 129 -21.27 -18.54 18.02
CA ARG A 129 -22.24 -18.37 19.15
C ARG A 129 -22.54 -19.70 19.86
N SER A 130 -21.52 -20.48 20.22
CA SER A 130 -21.61 -21.27 21.46
C SER A 130 -21.30 -20.36 22.67
N LEU A 131 -21.97 -19.20 22.74
CA LEU A 131 -22.10 -18.51 24.03
C LEU A 131 -23.11 -19.35 24.82
N PRO A 132 -22.76 -19.87 26.00
CA PRO A 132 -23.73 -20.61 26.81
C PRO A 132 -24.93 -19.69 27.08
N ALA A 133 -26.13 -20.15 26.70
CA ALA A 133 -27.40 -19.53 27.07
C ALA A 133 -27.70 -19.80 28.56
N SER A 134 -26.79 -19.43 29.44
CA SER A 134 -26.97 -19.45 30.88
C SER A 134 -25.84 -18.66 31.54
N CYS A 135 -26.07 -17.38 31.82
CA CYS A 135 -25.53 -16.84 33.06
C CYS A 135 -26.41 -17.42 34.18
N PRO A 136 -25.92 -18.35 35.03
CA PRO A 136 -26.63 -18.66 36.24
C PRO A 136 -26.60 -17.38 37.08
N THR A 137 -27.78 -16.86 37.40
CA THR A 137 -27.96 -15.80 38.38
C THR A 137 -27.52 -16.35 39.74
N VAL A 138 -26.22 -16.30 40.03
CA VAL A 138 -25.73 -16.41 41.40
C VAL A 138 -25.90 -15.03 42.02
N SER A 139 -26.86 -14.93 42.94
CA SER A 139 -27.01 -13.77 43.80
C SER A 139 -25.71 -13.61 44.60
N GLY A 140 -24.87 -12.66 44.21
CA GLY A 140 -23.65 -12.35 44.97
C GLY A 140 -22.49 -11.70 44.22
N CYS A 141 -22.65 -11.14 43.03
CA CYS A 141 -21.60 -10.32 42.41
C CYS A 141 -21.91 -8.82 42.60
N PRO A 142 -21.18 -8.10 43.46
CA PRO A 142 -21.22 -6.65 43.48
C PRO A 142 -20.32 -6.14 42.34
N GLY A 143 -20.94 -5.62 41.29
CA GLY A 143 -20.26 -4.81 40.28
C GLY A 143 -20.13 -5.46 38.90
N ILE A 144 -20.57 -4.70 37.90
CA ILE A 144 -20.35 -4.90 36.46
C ILE A 144 -21.24 -5.98 35.82
N CYS A 145 -22.55 -5.70 35.67
CA CYS A 145 -23.34 -6.08 34.48
C CYS A 145 -24.80 -5.60 34.63
N VAL A 146 -25.03 -4.29 34.53
CA VAL A 146 -26.34 -3.79 34.10
C VAL A 146 -26.14 -2.54 33.26
N ARG A 147 -26.67 -2.58 32.03
CA ARG A 147 -27.18 -1.49 31.16
C ARG A 147 -26.77 -1.83 29.72
N ARG A 148 -27.70 -2.18 28.85
CA ARG A 148 -28.70 -1.23 28.32
C ARG A 148 -30.01 -1.93 27.99
N THR A 149 -31.01 -1.73 28.82
CA THR A 149 -32.40 -1.58 28.36
C THR A 149 -32.67 -0.10 28.10
N LEU A 150 -33.48 0.09 27.07
CA LEU A 150 -34.04 1.30 26.48
C LEU A 150 -34.51 2.35 27.52
N GLU A 151 -34.17 3.63 27.30
CA GLU A 151 -34.89 4.87 27.65
C GLU A 151 -33.91 6.00 28.01
N ALA A 152 -33.69 6.91 27.05
CA ALA A 152 -33.34 8.31 27.29
C ALA A 152 -33.36 9.06 25.94
N MET A 153 -34.56 9.39 25.47
CA MET A 153 -34.75 10.55 24.59
C MET A 153 -34.85 11.80 25.49
N SER A 154 -34.28 12.90 25.01
CA SER A 154 -34.53 14.30 25.42
C SER A 154 -33.85 14.83 26.69
N LEU A 155 -32.63 15.34 26.52
CA LEU A 155 -32.21 16.65 27.03
C LEU A 155 -31.11 17.18 26.11
N GLU A 156 -31.40 18.29 25.44
CA GLU A 156 -30.47 19.02 24.59
C GLU A 156 -29.30 19.57 25.42
N MET A 157 -28.08 19.29 24.97
CA MET A 157 -26.92 20.13 25.19
C MET A 157 -26.03 20.02 23.95
N GLU A 158 -25.82 21.17 23.32
CA GLU A 158 -25.08 21.42 22.09
C GLU A 158 -23.73 20.66 21.99
N PRO A 159 -23.32 20.21 20.79
CA PRO A 159 -22.04 19.56 20.57
C PRO A 159 -20.87 20.55 20.62
N PRO A 160 -19.71 20.19 21.23
CA PRO A 160 -18.48 20.97 21.06
C PRO A 160 -17.95 20.79 19.64
N VAL A 161 -17.78 21.91 18.96
CA VAL A 161 -17.07 22.06 17.69
C VAL A 161 -15.61 21.62 17.84
N ASP A 162 -15.19 20.71 16.96
CA ASP A 162 -13.93 20.73 16.17
C ASP A 162 -13.42 19.30 15.90
N GLY A 163 -13.56 18.86 14.64
CA GLY A 163 -12.72 17.83 14.04
C GLY A 163 -13.36 16.49 13.72
N ASP A 164 -14.36 16.47 12.82
CA ASP A 164 -14.83 15.25 12.17
C ASP A 164 -13.73 14.67 11.25
N ALA A 165 -13.21 13.50 11.63
CA ALA A 165 -12.53 12.57 10.73
C ALA A 165 -13.27 11.22 10.77
N CYS A 166 -14.54 11.23 10.38
CA CYS A 166 -15.18 10.05 9.83
C CYS A 166 -14.95 10.08 8.32
N SER A 167 -13.88 9.43 7.87
CA SER A 167 -13.60 9.24 6.45
C SER A 167 -14.67 8.35 5.84
N GLU A 168 -15.69 9.00 5.32
CA GLU A 168 -16.66 8.50 4.37
C GLU A 168 -15.90 7.81 3.23
N LEU A 169 -15.95 6.49 3.16
CA LEU A 169 -15.52 5.74 1.98
C LEU A 169 -16.56 6.00 0.88
N HIS A 170 -16.45 7.17 0.26
CA HIS A 170 -16.90 7.40 -1.10
C HIS A 170 -16.15 6.38 -1.97
N PHE A 171 -16.84 5.30 -2.34
CA PHE A 171 -16.45 4.48 -3.47
C PHE A 171 -16.55 5.38 -4.70
N TYR A 172 -15.42 5.83 -5.22
CA TYR A 172 -15.33 6.67 -6.42
C TYR A 172 -16.08 5.99 -7.59
N SER A 173 -17.29 6.45 -7.88
CA SER A 173 -17.84 6.39 -9.23
C SER A 173 -17.23 7.55 -9.99
N GLU A 174 -16.03 7.36 -10.55
CA GLU A 174 -15.44 8.27 -11.52
C GLU A 174 -16.09 8.00 -12.88
N GLU A 175 -17.27 8.59 -13.10
CA GLU A 175 -17.76 8.86 -14.45
C GLU A 175 -16.96 10.06 -14.98
N HIS A 176 -15.83 9.78 -15.62
CA HIS A 176 -15.15 10.78 -16.44
C HIS A 176 -15.86 10.86 -17.79
N ASP A 177 -16.85 11.74 -17.86
CA ASP A 177 -17.28 12.34 -19.11
C ASP A 177 -16.08 13.04 -19.76
N LEU A 178 -15.47 12.38 -20.75
CA LEU A 178 -14.50 13.02 -21.64
C LEU A 178 -15.25 14.05 -22.49
N ASN A 179 -15.13 15.33 -22.12
CA ASN A 179 -15.59 16.44 -22.95
C ASN A 179 -14.75 16.48 -24.24
N PRO A 180 -15.36 16.38 -25.44
CA PRO A 180 -14.65 16.22 -26.69
C PRO A 180 -14.28 17.60 -27.23
N HIS A 181 -13.02 18.01 -27.12
CA HIS A 181 -12.53 19.12 -27.94
C HIS A 181 -11.00 19.13 -28.11
N PHE A 182 -10.52 18.40 -29.11
CA PHE A 182 -9.39 18.88 -29.89
C PHE A 182 -9.55 18.42 -31.34
N ALA A 183 -10.21 19.27 -32.12
CA ALA A 183 -10.12 19.24 -33.57
C ALA A 183 -8.69 19.62 -33.97
N LEU A 184 -8.00 18.73 -34.68
CA LEU A 184 -7.08 19.13 -35.74
C LEU A 184 -7.39 18.28 -36.98
N SER A 185 -7.69 19.02 -38.04
CA SER A 185 -7.95 18.61 -39.40
C SER A 185 -6.76 17.89 -40.04
N GLU A 186 -7.06 17.13 -41.10
CA GLU A 186 -6.19 16.89 -42.27
C GLU A 186 -4.95 15.99 -42.00
N GLU A 187 -4.58 14.98 -42.79
CA GLU A 187 -4.68 14.81 -44.23
C GLU A 187 -4.86 13.33 -44.64
N GLN A 188 -5.48 13.19 -45.80
CA GLN A 188 -5.64 12.00 -46.60
C GLN A 188 -4.50 11.99 -47.64
N GLU A 189 -3.49 11.13 -47.49
CA GLU A 189 -2.58 10.72 -48.58
C GLU A 189 -2.19 9.25 -48.35
N GLU A 190 -2.68 8.33 -49.17
CA GLU A 190 -2.01 7.84 -50.38
C GLU A 190 -0.63 7.22 -50.10
N SER A 191 -0.56 5.89 -50.14
CA SER A 191 0.64 5.23 -50.65
C SER A 191 0.26 3.99 -51.44
N ARG A 192 0.20 4.23 -52.75
CA ARG A 192 0.65 3.29 -53.78
C ARG A 192 1.94 2.60 -53.34
N GLY A 193 2.02 1.32 -53.65
CA GLY A 193 3.18 0.50 -53.35
C GLY A 193 4.44 0.99 -54.04
N GLU A 194 5.56 0.73 -53.39
CA GLU A 194 6.83 0.53 -54.07
C GLU A 194 7.51 -0.71 -53.49
N ASN A 195 7.75 -1.63 -54.42
CA ASN A 195 8.43 -2.88 -54.26
C ASN A 195 9.92 -2.57 -54.40
N VAL A 196 10.72 -2.78 -53.36
CA VAL A 196 12.18 -2.85 -53.50
C VAL A 196 12.66 -4.18 -52.96
N HIS A 197 13.07 -4.99 -53.93
CA HIS A 197 13.66 -6.31 -53.82
C HIS A 197 15.18 -6.15 -53.68
N VAL A 198 15.80 -6.66 -52.61
CA VAL A 198 17.20 -7.13 -52.63
C VAL A 198 17.37 -8.26 -51.59
N THR A 199 17.70 -9.44 -52.13
CA THR A 199 18.57 -10.56 -51.68
C THR A 199 19.18 -10.48 -50.27
N GLU A 200 19.39 -11.54 -49.48
CA GLU A 200 20.01 -12.83 -49.81
C GLU A 200 20.00 -13.75 -48.57
N SER A 201 19.86 -15.07 -48.81
CA SER A 201 20.61 -16.18 -48.17
C SER A 201 20.71 -16.36 -46.63
N THR A 202 20.20 -17.51 -46.15
CA THR A 202 20.99 -18.63 -45.55
C THR A 202 20.30 -19.30 -44.35
N SER A 203 19.45 -20.28 -44.69
CA SER A 203 19.35 -21.67 -44.17
C SER A 203 19.10 -22.00 -42.68
N PRO A 204 18.51 -23.19 -42.41
CA PRO A 204 17.66 -23.47 -41.24
C PRO A 204 18.30 -24.43 -40.22
N THR A 205 17.75 -24.47 -39.00
CA THR A 205 18.03 -25.52 -38.01
C THR A 205 17.10 -26.73 -38.22
N PRO A 206 17.63 -27.98 -38.16
CA PRO A 206 16.84 -29.17 -38.45
C PRO A 206 16.11 -29.72 -37.21
N VAL A 207 14.91 -30.22 -37.46
CA VAL A 207 14.11 -31.07 -36.57
C VAL A 207 14.35 -32.52 -36.99
N SER A 208 14.74 -33.40 -36.06
CA SER A 208 14.71 -34.85 -36.28
C SER A 208 14.75 -35.59 -34.94
N VAL A 209 13.65 -36.19 -34.51
CA VAL A 209 13.16 -37.57 -34.75
C VAL A 209 13.45 -38.42 -33.52
N VAL A 210 12.36 -38.84 -32.87
CA VAL A 210 12.31 -39.80 -31.76
C VAL A 210 12.47 -41.20 -32.35
N THR A 211 13.44 -41.95 -31.85
CA THR A 211 13.56 -43.40 -32.09
C THR A 211 13.47 -44.12 -30.76
N SER A 212 12.43 -44.90 -30.58
CA SER A 212 12.26 -45.85 -29.46
C SER A 212 13.22 -47.04 -29.62
N PRO A 213 13.77 -47.59 -28.53
CA PRO A 213 14.30 -48.94 -28.54
C PRO A 213 13.28 -49.94 -27.97
N SER A 214 13.05 -50.99 -28.76
CA SER A 214 12.44 -52.25 -28.35
C SER A 214 13.40 -52.98 -27.40
N CYS A 215 12.89 -53.47 -26.27
CA CYS A 215 13.57 -54.45 -25.44
C CYS A 215 12.82 -55.79 -25.52
N VAL A 216 13.63 -56.84 -25.58
CA VAL A 216 13.34 -58.27 -25.76
C VAL A 216 12.71 -58.87 -24.51
#